data_AF-A0AAV1STY5-F1
#
_entry.id   AF-A0AAV1STY5-F1
#
_cell.length_a   1.000
_cell.length_b   1.000
_cell.length_c   1.000
_cell.angle_alpha   90.00
_cell.angle_beta   90.00
_cell.angle_gamma   90.00
#
_symmetry.space_group_name_H-M   'P 1'
#
loop_
_entity.id
_entity.type
_entity.pdbx_description
1 polymer ?
#
loop_
_entity_poly.entity_id
_entity_poly.type
_entity_poly.pdbx_seq_one_letter_code
_entity_poly.pdbx_strand_id
1 'polypeptide(L)'
;MHANNRRRIAPGGEPVMDSGDWRTQLPPGSRKRIVCKIMETLKRHLPYSGRRGLRDLEKIAIRFEERIYAAATSQSDYLRKISLKMFAMEIKSQPISLPSNSAGNGN
;
A
#
# COMPACT_ATOMS: atom_id res chain seq x y z
N MET A 1 -14.90 53.79 5.81
CA MET A 1 -14.15 52.78 5.04
C MET A 1 -12.66 53.10 5.15
N HIS A 2 -11.85 52.04 5.27
CA HIS A 2 -10.37 51.98 5.30
C HIS A 2 -9.67 52.34 6.62
N ALA A 3 -9.25 51.29 7.34
CA ALA A 3 -8.05 51.33 8.17
C ALA A 3 -7.10 50.23 7.69
N ASN A 4 -5.95 50.68 7.23
CA ASN A 4 -4.89 49.98 6.55
C ASN A 4 -3.96 49.27 7.55
N ASN A 5 -3.59 48.06 7.17
CA ASN A 5 -2.44 47.24 7.53
C ASN A 5 -1.21 47.97 8.13
N ARG A 6 -0.70 47.42 9.24
CA ARG A 6 0.71 47.11 9.64
C ARG A 6 0.80 47.27 11.17
N ARG A 7 1.21 46.28 11.99
CA ARG A 7 2.42 45.43 11.90
C ARG A 7 2.28 44.16 12.77
N ARG A 8 2.63 43.00 12.18
CA ARG A 8 3.44 41.84 12.66
C ARG A 8 3.29 41.40 14.13
N ILE A 9 2.99 40.13 14.39
CA ILE A 9 3.92 38.99 14.74
C ILE A 9 2.96 37.78 14.89
N ALA A 10 3.13 36.57 14.32
CA ALA A 10 4.29 35.71 14.30
C ALA A 10 4.29 34.77 13.07
N PRO A 11 5.48 34.42 12.53
CA PRO A 11 5.64 33.24 11.70
C PRO A 11 5.77 32.00 12.59
N GLY A 12 5.30 30.86 12.08
CA GLY A 12 5.97 29.59 12.32
C GLY A 12 5.90 29.09 13.77
N GLY A 13 4.81 28.40 14.06
CA GLY A 13 4.71 27.63 15.29
C GLY A 13 3.44 26.80 15.32
N GLU A 14 2.97 26.31 14.16
CA GLU A 14 2.25 25.05 14.21
C GLU A 14 3.18 24.11 14.97
N PRO A 15 2.76 23.43 16.04
CA PRO A 15 3.44 22.24 16.42
C PRO A 15 3.27 21.31 15.21
N VAL A 16 4.25 21.34 14.30
CA VAL A 16 4.93 20.11 13.93
C VAL A 16 5.27 19.51 15.29
N MET A 17 4.28 18.83 15.89
CA MET A 17 4.57 17.72 16.74
C MET A 17 5.47 16.91 15.84
N ASP A 18 6.76 16.97 16.15
CA ASP A 18 7.75 16.03 15.71
C ASP A 18 7.05 14.69 15.88
N SER A 19 6.41 14.24 14.79
CA SER A 19 5.77 12.93 14.73
C SER A 19 6.98 12.05 14.63
N GLY A 20 7.60 11.81 15.78
CA GLY A 20 8.80 11.03 15.93
C GLY A 20 8.66 9.82 15.05
N ASP A 21 9.71 9.55 14.27
CA ASP A 21 9.72 8.65 13.13
C ASP A 21 8.60 7.61 13.24
N TRP A 22 7.56 7.69 12.41
CA TRP A 22 6.32 6.90 12.54
C TRP A 22 6.58 5.39 12.63
N ARG A 23 7.78 4.98 12.22
CA ARG A 23 8.37 3.65 12.36
C ARG A 23 8.53 3.20 13.82
N THR A 24 8.80 4.12 14.73
CA THR A 24 8.91 3.90 16.18
C THR A 24 7.55 3.69 16.84
N GLN A 25 6.47 4.16 16.20
CA GLN A 25 5.09 4.02 16.69
C GLN A 25 4.45 2.69 16.28
N LEU A 26 5.08 1.95 15.36
CA LEU A 26 4.59 0.63 14.95
C LEU A 26 4.85 -0.41 16.06
N PRO A 27 3.83 -1.18 16.48
CA PRO A 27 4.03 -2.26 17.42
C PRO A 27 5.07 -3.27 16.91
N PRO A 28 5.90 -3.85 17.80
CA PRO A 28 6.88 -4.85 17.43
C PRO A 28 6.18 -6.02 16.73
N GLY A 29 6.70 -6.43 15.57
CA GLY A 29 6.12 -7.48 14.75
C GLY A 29 4.98 -7.06 13.80
N SER A 30 4.55 -5.79 13.80
CA SER A 30 3.54 -5.30 12.85
C SER A 30 3.98 -5.46 11.40
N ARG A 31 5.25 -5.13 11.09
CA ARG A 31 5.83 -5.33 9.75
C ARG A 31 5.82 -6.79 9.34
N LYS A 32 6.16 -7.70 10.25
CA LYS A 32 6.11 -9.15 10.00
C LYS A 32 4.67 -9.62 9.69
N ARG A 33 3.69 -9.18 10.48
CA ARG A 33 2.26 -9.49 10.24
C ARG A 33 1.80 -8.99 8.87
N ILE A 34 2.25 -7.81 8.47
CA ILE A 34 1.96 -7.24 7.16
C ILE A 34 2.58 -8.12 6.06
N VAL A 35 3.88 -8.42 6.13
CA VAL A 35 4.55 -9.31 5.16
C VAL A 35 3.86 -10.67 5.06
N CYS A 36 3.44 -11.26 6.19
CA CYS A 36 2.67 -12.50 6.20
C CYS A 36 1.35 -12.38 5.43
N LYS A 37 0.55 -11.33 5.67
CA LYS A 37 -0.69 -11.08 4.92
C LYS A 37 -0.43 -10.92 3.42
N ILE A 38 0.61 -10.18 3.05
CA ILE A 38 1.01 -10.00 1.65
C ILE A 38 1.33 -11.35 1.02
N MET A 39 2.15 -12.16 1.70
CA MET A 39 2.53 -13.50 1.25
C MET A 39 1.32 -14.43 1.11
N GLU A 40 0.36 -14.37 2.03
CA GLU A 40 -0.89 -15.13 1.95
C GLU A 40 -1.74 -14.73 0.73
N THR A 41 -1.88 -13.43 0.46
CA THR A 41 -2.54 -12.92 -0.74
C THR A 41 -1.83 -13.42 -2.00
N LEU A 42 -0.50 -13.31 -2.08
CA LEU A 42 0.26 -13.80 -3.23
C LEU A 42 0.08 -15.30 -3.47
N LYS A 43 0.05 -16.13 -2.42
CA LYS A 43 -0.19 -17.58 -2.52
C LYS A 43 -1.58 -17.93 -3.07
N ARG A 44 -2.59 -17.13 -2.75
CA ARG A 44 -3.97 -17.34 -3.23
C ARG A 44 -4.13 -17.01 -4.72
N HIS A 45 -3.30 -16.11 -5.23
CA HIS A 45 -3.49 -15.50 -6.55
C HIS A 45 -2.44 -15.88 -7.59
N LEU A 46 -1.30 -16.43 -7.17
CA LEU A 46 -0.22 -16.82 -8.08
C LEU A 46 0.02 -18.33 -7.97
N PRO A 47 -0.01 -19.08 -9.10
CA PRO A 47 0.52 -20.43 -9.11
C PRO A 47 2.02 -20.37 -8.79
N TYR A 48 2.47 -21.13 -7.79
CA TYR A 48 3.87 -21.15 -7.38
C TYR A 48 4.44 -22.56 -7.45
N SER A 49 5.66 -22.69 -7.95
CA SER A 49 6.33 -23.97 -8.17
C SER A 49 7.01 -24.45 -6.87
N GLY A 50 6.24 -25.11 -6.01
CA GLY A 50 6.73 -25.81 -4.81
C GLY A 50 7.57 -24.94 -3.86
N ARG A 51 8.59 -25.54 -3.22
CA ARG A 51 9.45 -24.88 -2.22
C ARG A 51 10.22 -23.67 -2.76
N ARG A 52 10.52 -23.63 -4.06
CA ARG A 52 11.25 -22.50 -4.67
C ARG A 52 10.33 -21.32 -4.89
N GLY A 53 9.14 -21.56 -5.46
CA GLY A 53 8.12 -20.52 -5.59
C GLY A 53 7.74 -19.91 -4.25
N LEU A 54 7.67 -20.69 -3.17
CA LEU A 54 7.39 -20.19 -1.83
C LEU A 54 8.42 -19.15 -1.34
N ARG A 55 9.72 -19.41 -1.56
CA ARG A 55 10.80 -18.46 -1.20
C ARG A 55 10.75 -17.20 -2.07
N ASP A 56 10.38 -17.35 -3.33
CA ASP A 56 10.27 -16.22 -4.24
C ASP A 56 9.08 -15.32 -3.83
N LEU A 57 7.94 -15.91 -3.46
CA LEU A 57 6.80 -15.17 -2.90
C LEU A 57 7.16 -14.42 -1.61
N GLU A 58 7.94 -15.05 -0.72
CA GLU A 58 8.42 -14.41 0.50
C GLU A 58 9.31 -13.19 0.19
N LYS A 59 10.28 -13.34 -0.73
CA LYS A 59 11.13 -12.22 -1.17
C LYS A 59 10.31 -11.09 -1.80
N ILE A 60 9.29 -11.42 -2.58
CA ILE A 60 8.38 -10.44 -3.18
C ILE A 60 7.61 -9.71 -2.07
N ALA A 61 7.06 -10.43 -1.10
CA ALA A 61 6.31 -9.84 0.00
C ALA A 61 7.15 -8.87 0.85
N ILE A 62 8.38 -9.27 1.20
CA ILE A 62 9.33 -8.43 1.93
C ILE A 62 9.67 -7.18 1.12
N ARG A 63 10.09 -7.34 -0.13
CA ARG A 63 10.52 -6.21 -0.97
C ARG A 63 9.36 -5.26 -1.29
N PHE A 64 8.15 -5.78 -1.40
CA PHE A 64 6.96 -4.97 -1.57
C PHE A 64 6.71 -4.10 -0.34
N GLU A 65 6.72 -4.70 0.86
CA GLU A 65 6.51 -3.99 2.11
C GLU A 65 7.59 -2.94 2.33
N GLU A 66 8.86 -3.29 2.09
CA GLU A 66 10.02 -2.41 2.29
C GLU A 66 9.95 -1.17 1.40
N ARG A 67 9.53 -1.32 0.15
CA ARG A 67 9.33 -0.18 -0.76
C ARG A 67 8.25 0.79 -0.26
N ILE A 68 7.18 0.29 0.34
CA ILE A 68 6.13 1.14 0.90
C ILE A 68 6.59 1.76 2.22
N TYR A 69 7.31 0.99 3.04
CA TYR A 69 7.91 1.45 4.28
C TYR A 69 8.90 2.60 4.06
N ALA A 70 9.68 2.56 2.97
CA ALA A 70 10.56 3.65 2.59
C ALA A 70 9.80 4.87 2.05
N ALA A 71 8.73 4.65 1.28
CA ALA A 71 7.96 5.71 0.64
C ALA A 71 6.93 6.40 1.55
N ALA A 72 6.56 5.78 2.66
CA ALA A 72 5.51 6.29 3.53
C ALA A 72 6.02 7.39 4.48
N THR A 73 5.19 8.42 4.62
CA THR A 73 5.50 9.58 5.49
C THR A 73 4.77 9.52 6.83
N SER A 74 3.81 8.61 6.98
CA SER A 74 3.10 8.36 8.24
C SER A 74 2.64 6.90 8.34
N GLN A 75 2.32 6.43 9.55
CA GLN A 75 1.77 5.09 9.76
C GLN A 75 0.47 4.88 8.97
N SER A 76 -0.40 5.89 8.94
CA SER A 76 -1.66 5.82 8.20
C SER A 76 -1.44 5.71 6.68
N ASP A 77 -0.45 6.44 6.16
CA ASP A 77 -0.07 6.43 4.75
C ASP A 77 0.54 5.07 4.36
N TYR A 78 1.41 4.53 5.20
CA TYR A 78 1.97 3.19 5.06
C TYR A 78 0.88 2.11 4.95
N LEU A 79 -0.06 2.09 5.91
CA LEU A 79 -1.16 1.12 5.92
C LEU A 79 -2.10 1.30 4.71
N ARG A 80 -2.46 2.54 4.37
CA ARG A 80 -3.30 2.81 3.18
C ARG A 80 -2.63 2.34 1.89
N LYS A 81 -1.34 2.64 1.70
CA LYS A 81 -0.59 2.21 0.49
C LYS A 81 -0.48 0.69 0.39
N ILE A 82 -0.29 -0.01 1.51
CA ILE A 82 -0.31 -1.48 1.54
C ILE A 82 -1.67 -1.99 1.08
N SER A 83 -2.76 -1.54 1.71
CA SER A 83 -4.11 -2.01 1.37
C SER A 83 -4.45 -1.76 -0.11
N LEU A 84 -4.14 -0.57 -0.62
CA LEU A 84 -4.42 -0.21 -2.01
C LEU A 84 -3.62 -1.06 -3.01
N LYS A 85 -2.33 -1.28 -2.73
CA LYS A 85 -1.50 -2.10 -3.62
C LYS A 85 -1.77 -3.60 -3.47
N MET A 86 -2.20 -4.07 -2.29
CA MET A 86 -2.73 -5.44 -2.13
C MET A 86 -3.99 -5.64 -2.98
N PHE A 87 -4.94 -4.71 -2.92
CA PHE A 87 -6.17 -4.76 -3.71
C PHE A 87 -5.89 -4.75 -5.23
N ALA A 88 -4.93 -3.95 -5.68
CA ALA A 88 -4.50 -3.96 -7.09
C ALA A 88 -3.90 -5.31 -7.52
N MET A 89 -3.24 -6.05 -6.62
CA MET A 89 -2.77 -7.41 -6.90
C MET A 89 -3.91 -8.43 -6.93
N GLU A 90 -4.99 -8.20 -6.18
CA GLU A 90 -6.20 -9.04 -6.20
C GLU A 90 -6.97 -8.92 -7.52
N ILE A 91 -7.06 -7.70 -8.10
CA ILE A 91 -7.76 -7.45 -9.37
C ILE A 91 -7.01 -8.04 -10.58
N LYS A 92 -5.67 -7.98 -10.60
CA LYS A 92 -4.87 -8.45 -11.75
C LYS A 92 -4.82 -9.96 -11.91
N SER A 93 -5.18 -10.71 -10.88
CA SER A 93 -5.21 -12.18 -10.92
C SER A 93 -6.57 -12.77 -11.32
N GLN A 94 -7.60 -11.93 -11.50
CA GLN A 94 -8.82 -12.35 -12.16
C GLN A 94 -8.56 -12.33 -13.67
N PRO A 95 -8.75 -13.43 -14.42
CA PRO A 95 -8.90 -13.30 -15.86
C PRO A 95 -10.13 -12.41 -16.07
N ILE A 96 -9.93 -11.24 -16.69
CA ILE A 96 -11.03 -10.44 -17.20
C ILE A 96 -11.66 -11.29 -18.30
N SER A 97 -12.58 -12.19 -17.94
CA SER A 97 -13.47 -12.85 -18.87
C SER A 97 -14.45 -11.78 -19.36
N LEU A 98 -14.00 -10.99 -20.33
CA LEU A 98 -14.90 -10.22 -21.17
C LEU A 98 -15.92 -11.22 -21.75
N PRO A 99 -17.22 -11.03 -21.55
CA PRO A 99 -18.20 -11.83 -22.26
C PRO A 99 -18.04 -11.54 -23.75
N SER A 100 -17.46 -12.49 -24.48
CA SER A 100 -17.45 -12.48 -25.94
C SER A 100 -18.90 -12.67 -26.38
N ASN A 101 -19.60 -11.57 -26.63
CA ASN A 101 -20.90 -11.61 -27.26
C ASN A 101 -20.71 -12.04 -28.72
N SER A 102 -20.61 -13.35 -28.94
CA SER A 102 -20.78 -13.94 -30.26
C SER A 102 -22.23 -13.74 -30.67
N ALA A 103 -22.49 -12.61 -31.34
CA ALA A 103 -23.72 -12.38 -32.06
C ALA A 103 -23.81 -13.40 -33.20
N GLY A 104 -24.40 -14.56 -32.91
CA GLY A 104 -24.98 -15.41 -33.95
C GLY A 104 -26.20 -14.69 -34.49
N ASN A 105 -26.17 -14.30 -35.75
CA ASN A 105 -27.39 -14.05 -36.50
C ASN A 105 -27.39 -15.00 -37.70
N GLY A 106 -28.25 -16.00 -37.62
CA GLY A 106 -28.49 -16.98 -38.66
C GLY A 106 -29.28 -16.40 -39.83
N ASN A 107 -29.09 -17.09 -40.96
CA ASN A 107 -29.89 -17.22 -42.19
C ASN A 107 -31.05 -16.25 -42.46
#